data_AF-A0A8S2RSD6-F1
#
_entry.id   AF-A0A8S2RSD6-F1
#
_cell.length_a   1.000
_cell.length_b   1.000
_cell.length_c   1.000
_cell.angle_alpha   90.00
_cell.angle_beta   90.00
_cell.angle_gamma   90.00
#
_symmetry.space_group_name_H-M   'P 1'
#
loop_
_entity.id
_entity.type
_entity.pdbx_description
1 polymer ?
#
loop_
_entity_poly.entity_id
_entity_poly.type
_entity_poly.pdbx_seq_one_letter_code
_entity_poly.pdbx_strand_id
1 'polypeptide(L)'
;MIQSVAPSSPPFILSTYGSNNKATATDVFKRWLYIYNQCLCQGVRVIGFSSDCDARYLRAMRLCTRFFAQLPNLNLVKQKDDFHLQMPERWSWFFMSGLQILLFMQDPIHVATKFRNRLLSDIASMKMGDYHVSIEHLINLIESKNKIEHNLIKSDICPKDRQNYASCRRISSELILQLLNKMEDCKGTYIYLSLLRSIITGLIEKSTTI
;
A
#
# COMPACT_ATOMS: atom_id res chain seq x y z
N MET A 1 3.67 14.38 11.67
CA MET A 1 4.76 13.64 12.36
C MET A 1 5.93 13.56 11.41
N ILE A 2 7.16 13.61 11.90
CA ILE A 2 8.36 13.27 11.14
C ILE A 2 9.04 12.10 11.82
N GLN A 3 9.53 11.16 11.03
CA GLN A 3 10.21 9.96 11.49
C GLN A 3 11.57 9.90 10.82
N SER A 4 12.62 9.66 11.62
CA SER A 4 13.95 9.46 11.08
C SER A 4 14.01 8.13 10.31
N VAL A 5 14.78 8.13 9.23
CA VAL A 5 15.12 6.91 8.50
C VAL A 5 16.03 6.02 9.36
N ALA A 6 16.86 6.65 10.20
CA ALA A 6 17.67 5.92 11.17
C ALA A 6 16.76 5.38 12.29
N PRO A 7 16.75 4.06 12.55
CA PRO A 7 15.85 3.44 13.53
C PRO A 7 16.11 3.88 14.98
N SER A 8 17.24 4.53 15.25
CA SER A 8 17.65 4.97 16.59
C SER A 8 16.99 6.28 17.05
N SER A 9 16.39 7.06 16.15
CA SER A 9 15.79 8.35 16.52
C SER A 9 14.27 8.24 16.62
N PRO A 10 13.66 8.64 17.75
CA PRO A 10 12.21 8.58 17.91
C PRO A 10 11.51 9.58 16.98
N PRO A 11 10.28 9.27 16.53
CA PRO A 11 9.48 10.22 15.77
C PRO A 11 9.00 11.37 16.66
N PHE A 12 8.77 12.53 16.06
CA PHE A 12 8.19 13.68 16.75
C PHE A 12 7.14 14.41 15.92
N ILE A 13 6.32 15.21 16.60
CA ILE A 13 5.24 15.97 15.97
C ILE A 13 5.83 17.26 15.39
N LEU A 14 5.88 17.35 14.06
CA LEU A 14 6.30 18.56 13.36
C LEU A 14 5.17 19.62 13.28
N SER A 15 3.92 19.18 13.11
CA SER A 15 2.79 20.08 12.90
C SER A 15 1.48 19.39 13.26
N THR A 16 0.57 20.15 13.86
CA THR A 16 -0.81 19.80 14.18
C THR A 16 -1.71 20.95 13.76
N TYR A 17 -2.80 20.65 13.08
CA TYR A 17 -3.79 21.64 12.64
C TYR A 17 -5.17 21.00 12.58
N GLY A 18 -6.20 21.80 12.83
CA GLY A 18 -7.58 21.37 12.62
C GLY A 18 -7.89 21.16 11.14
N SER A 19 -8.74 20.18 10.83
CA SER A 19 -9.26 19.97 9.48
C SER A 19 -10.77 19.83 9.50
N ASN A 20 -11.43 20.47 8.54
CA ASN A 20 -12.85 20.27 8.25
C ASN A 20 -13.09 19.19 7.18
N ASN A 21 -12.06 18.39 6.85
CA ASN A 21 -12.06 17.36 5.80
C ASN A 21 -12.34 17.85 4.37
N LYS A 22 -12.36 19.16 4.11
CA LYS A 22 -12.58 19.72 2.75
C LYS A 22 -11.29 19.92 1.93
N ALA A 23 -10.13 19.57 2.49
CA ALA A 23 -8.85 19.71 1.80
C ALA A 23 -8.84 18.89 0.50
N THR A 24 -8.42 19.54 -0.58
CA THR A 24 -8.26 18.92 -1.90
C THR A 24 -6.88 18.28 -2.04
N ALA A 25 -6.70 17.47 -3.08
CA ALA A 25 -5.38 16.91 -3.43
C ALA A 25 -4.32 18.01 -3.66
N THR A 26 -4.73 19.16 -4.21
CA THR A 26 -3.86 20.32 -4.43
C THR A 26 -3.45 20.96 -3.10
N ASP A 27 -4.35 21.04 -2.11
CA ASP A 27 -4.02 21.57 -0.78
C ASP A 27 -3.04 20.66 -0.04
N VAL A 28 -3.27 19.35 -0.11
CA VAL A 28 -2.34 18.33 0.42
C VAL A 28 -0.97 18.50 -0.21
N PHE A 29 -0.92 18.61 -1.53
CA PHE A 29 0.33 18.77 -2.26
C PHE A 29 1.09 20.04 -1.86
N LYS A 30 0.42 21.19 -1.85
CA LYS A 30 1.01 22.47 -1.43
C LYS A 30 1.56 22.39 0.00
N ARG A 31 0.85 21.69 0.88
CA ARG A 31 1.30 21.45 2.26
C ARG A 31 2.57 20.62 2.32
N TRP A 32 2.65 19.52 1.57
CA TRP A 32 3.88 18.71 1.51
C TRP A 32 5.06 19.52 0.99
N LEU A 33 4.86 20.34 -0.04
CA LEU A 33 5.91 21.21 -0.58
C LEU A 33 6.36 22.26 0.45
N TYR A 34 5.42 22.87 1.18
CA TYR A 34 5.73 23.79 2.26
C TYR A 34 6.58 23.12 3.35
N ILE A 35 6.15 21.95 3.83
CA ILE A 35 6.88 21.17 4.85
C ILE A 35 8.29 20.84 4.34
N TYR A 36 8.42 20.35 3.12
CA TYR A 36 9.70 20.03 2.49
C TYR A 36 10.64 21.23 2.50
N ASN A 37 10.19 22.39 2.02
CA ASN A 37 11.00 23.61 1.96
C ASN A 37 11.41 24.10 3.36
N GLN A 38 10.48 24.08 4.33
CA GLN A 38 10.79 24.50 5.70
C GLN A 38 11.81 23.59 6.37
N CYS A 39 11.70 22.26 6.18
CA CYS A 39 12.70 21.32 6.67
C CYS A 39 14.06 21.55 6.00
N LEU A 40 14.08 21.78 4.69
CA LEU A 40 15.31 22.02 3.93
C LEU A 40 16.04 23.29 4.42
N CYS A 41 15.31 24.37 4.71
CA CYS A 41 15.88 25.60 5.30
C CYS A 41 16.54 25.37 6.67
N GLN A 42 16.17 24.31 7.39
CA GLN A 42 16.73 23.92 8.68
C GLN A 42 17.81 22.82 8.54
N GLY A 43 18.26 22.52 7.31
CA GLY A 43 19.23 21.46 7.06
C GLY A 43 18.66 20.03 7.21
N VAL A 44 17.34 19.88 7.30
CA VAL A 44 16.67 18.58 7.39
C VAL A 44 16.18 18.14 6.02
N ARG A 45 16.76 17.07 5.48
CA ARG A 45 16.35 16.50 4.20
C ARG A 45 15.17 15.54 4.38
N VAL A 46 14.02 15.89 3.83
CA VAL A 46 12.85 15.00 3.77
C VAL A 46 12.99 14.09 2.54
N ILE A 47 13.03 12.77 2.76
CA ILE A 47 13.16 11.79 1.68
C ILE A 47 11.80 11.51 1.03
N GLY A 48 10.71 11.57 1.80
CA GLY A 48 9.41 11.23 1.28
C GLY A 48 8.26 11.45 2.26
N PHE A 49 7.05 11.24 1.75
CA PHE A 49 5.82 11.31 2.51
C PHE A 49 5.10 9.96 2.51
N SER A 50 4.66 9.54 3.69
CA SER A 50 3.74 8.41 3.85
C SER A 50 2.34 8.92 4.18
N SER A 51 1.31 8.30 3.61
CA SER A 51 -0.09 8.64 3.89
C SER A 51 -1.02 7.44 3.83
N ASP A 52 -2.22 7.61 4.36
CA ASP A 52 -3.30 6.63 4.20
C ASP A 52 -3.69 6.44 2.73
N CYS A 53 -4.42 5.37 2.45
CA CYS A 53 -4.93 5.04 1.13
C CYS A 53 -6.19 5.84 0.69
N ASP A 54 -6.37 7.07 1.17
CA ASP A 54 -7.45 7.97 0.74
C ASP A 54 -7.16 8.50 -0.68
N ALA A 55 -8.22 8.61 -1.50
CA ALA A 55 -8.09 9.02 -2.90
C ALA A 55 -7.46 10.41 -3.07
N ARG A 56 -7.65 11.32 -2.10
CA ARG A 56 -7.07 12.68 -2.12
C ARG A 56 -5.55 12.64 -1.99
N TYR A 57 -5.02 11.81 -1.09
CA TYR A 57 -3.58 11.67 -0.93
C TYR A 57 -2.97 10.96 -2.14
N LEU A 58 -3.60 9.90 -2.66
CA LEU A 58 -3.13 9.24 -3.87
C LEU A 58 -3.09 10.22 -5.06
N ARG A 59 -4.12 11.06 -5.21
CA ARG A 59 -4.13 12.10 -6.24
C ARG A 59 -3.03 13.14 -6.02
N ALA A 60 -2.75 13.53 -4.77
CA ALA A 60 -1.63 14.42 -4.46
C ALA A 60 -0.27 13.79 -4.83
N MET A 61 -0.05 12.51 -4.49
CA MET A 61 1.16 11.76 -4.87
C MET A 61 1.34 11.73 -6.39
N ARG A 62 0.26 11.50 -7.14
CA ARG A 62 0.27 11.54 -8.61
C ARG A 62 0.68 12.89 -9.17
N LEU A 63 0.17 13.98 -8.59
CA LEU A 63 0.55 15.35 -8.98
C LEU A 63 2.04 15.62 -8.70
N CYS A 64 2.55 15.17 -7.55
CA CYS A 64 3.97 15.33 -7.20
C CYS A 64 4.91 14.58 -8.16
N THR A 65 4.55 13.34 -8.48
CA THR A 65 5.41 12.41 -9.23
C THR A 65 5.24 12.53 -10.74
N ARG A 66 4.31 13.38 -11.19
CA ARG A 66 3.83 13.47 -12.58
C ARG A 66 3.27 12.15 -13.12
N PHE A 67 2.79 11.29 -12.23
CA PHE A 67 2.20 10.00 -12.60
C PHE A 67 0.78 10.18 -13.16
N PHE A 68 0.69 10.37 -14.48
CA PHE A 68 -0.54 10.62 -15.22
C PHE A 68 -1.36 11.82 -14.70
N ALA A 69 -0.69 12.81 -14.11
CA ALA A 69 -1.31 14.04 -13.61
C ALA A 69 -0.26 15.15 -13.48
N GLN A 70 -0.57 16.37 -13.88
CA GLN A 70 0.32 17.52 -13.73
C GLN A 70 -0.49 18.79 -13.44
N LEU A 71 0.08 19.69 -12.63
CA LEU A 71 -0.44 21.05 -12.48
C LEU A 71 0.20 21.94 -13.55
N PRO A 72 -0.58 22.66 -14.38
CA PRO A 72 -0.05 23.42 -15.52
C PRO A 72 1.00 24.47 -15.14
N ASN A 73 0.91 25.02 -13.93
CA ASN A 73 1.76 26.14 -13.48
C ASN A 73 2.72 25.76 -12.36
N LEU A 74 2.95 24.47 -12.11
CA LEU A 74 3.87 24.05 -11.07
C LEU A 74 4.91 23.11 -11.63
N ASN A 75 6.02 23.73 -12.02
CA ASN A 75 7.24 23.01 -12.31
C ASN A 75 7.91 22.76 -10.96
N LEU A 76 7.82 21.53 -10.46
CA LEU A 76 8.79 21.07 -9.46
C LEU A 76 10.16 21.13 -10.15
N VAL A 77 10.84 22.26 -9.99
CA VAL A 77 12.13 22.57 -10.61
C VAL A 77 13.11 21.49 -10.17
N LYS A 78 14.01 21.08 -11.08
CA LYS A 78 15.19 20.28 -10.74
C LYS A 78 15.85 20.92 -9.51
N GLN A 79 15.75 20.29 -8.36
CA GLN A 79 16.42 20.75 -7.16
C GLN A 79 17.84 20.20 -7.17
N LYS A 80 18.77 20.88 -6.52
CA LYS A 80 20.16 20.41 -6.43
C LYS A 80 20.26 19.02 -5.78
N ASP A 81 19.23 18.64 -5.02
CA ASP A 81 19.12 17.42 -4.24
C ASP A 81 18.13 16.39 -4.84
N ASP A 82 17.94 16.39 -6.15
CA ASP A 82 17.09 15.41 -6.83
C ASP A 82 17.57 13.96 -6.55
N PHE A 83 16.63 13.04 -6.31
CA PHE A 83 16.91 11.62 -6.24
C PHE A 83 16.90 11.04 -7.66
N HIS A 84 18.03 10.48 -8.05
CA HIS A 84 18.14 9.66 -9.25
C HIS A 84 17.93 8.19 -8.88
N LEU A 85 16.74 7.68 -9.18
CA LEU A 85 16.44 6.27 -9.06
C LEU A 85 17.00 5.55 -10.29
N GLN A 86 17.94 4.63 -10.06
CA GLN A 86 18.41 3.72 -11.11
C GLN A 86 17.34 2.65 -11.34
N MET A 87 16.62 2.76 -12.44
CA MET A 87 15.64 1.77 -12.84
C MET A 87 16.32 0.62 -13.61
N PRO A 88 16.03 -0.65 -13.28
CA PRO A 88 16.52 -1.77 -14.07
C PRO A 88 16.06 -1.64 -15.53
N GLU A 89 16.97 -1.82 -16.49
CA GLU A 89 16.65 -1.70 -17.93
C GLU A 89 15.51 -2.63 -18.36
N ARG A 90 15.40 -3.80 -17.73
CA ARG A 90 14.32 -4.79 -17.94
C ARG A 90 12.93 -4.30 -17.51
N TRP A 91 12.81 -3.17 -16.80
CA TRP A 91 11.53 -2.61 -16.38
C TRP A 91 10.97 -1.63 -17.42
N SER A 92 10.88 -2.09 -18.66
CA SER A 92 10.27 -1.32 -19.76
C SER A 92 8.79 -0.94 -19.50
N TRP A 93 8.14 -1.65 -18.57
CA TRP A 93 6.78 -1.38 -18.10
C TRP A 93 6.70 -0.29 -17.01
N PHE A 94 7.81 0.14 -16.42
CA PHE A 94 7.79 1.12 -15.33
C PHE A 94 7.72 2.55 -15.88
N PHE A 95 6.62 3.24 -15.58
CA PHE A 95 6.27 4.52 -16.21
C PHE A 95 6.83 5.76 -15.49
N MET A 96 7.23 5.64 -14.23
CA MET A 96 7.71 6.82 -13.49
C MET A 96 9.12 7.23 -13.91
N SER A 97 9.33 8.54 -14.03
CA SER A 97 10.66 9.14 -14.23
C SER A 97 11.64 8.71 -13.13
N GLY A 98 12.87 8.34 -13.51
CA GLY A 98 13.94 8.08 -12.56
C GLY A 98 14.36 9.31 -11.74
N LEU A 99 14.03 10.52 -12.20
CA LEU A 99 14.23 11.75 -11.44
C LEU A 99 13.01 12.01 -10.54
N GLN A 100 13.20 11.99 -9.22
CA GLN A 100 12.18 12.28 -8.21
C GLN A 100 12.74 13.19 -7.11
N ILE A 101 11.93 14.14 -6.63
CA ILE A 101 12.35 15.00 -5.49
C ILE A 101 11.95 14.36 -4.16
N LEU A 102 10.87 13.58 -4.16
CA LEU A 102 10.27 12.96 -2.99
C LEU A 102 9.81 11.55 -3.33
N LEU A 103 9.98 10.64 -2.39
CA LEU A 103 9.35 9.33 -2.43
C LEU A 103 7.96 9.41 -1.78
N PHE A 104 7.01 8.66 -2.33
CA PHE A 104 5.67 8.57 -1.76
C PHE A 104 5.34 7.12 -1.47
N MET A 105 4.82 6.88 -0.27
CA MET A 105 4.35 5.56 0.13
C MET A 105 2.93 5.68 0.67
N GLN A 106 2.09 4.72 0.31
CA GLN A 106 0.83 4.53 1.00
C GLN A 106 1.06 3.61 2.20
N ASP A 107 0.30 3.80 3.27
CA ASP A 107 0.36 2.91 4.43
C ASP A 107 0.11 1.46 3.99
N PRO A 108 1.09 0.57 4.14
CA PRO A 108 0.99 -0.81 3.68
C PRO A 108 -0.07 -1.63 4.43
N ILE A 109 -0.40 -1.28 5.69
CA ILE A 109 -1.50 -1.90 6.43
C ILE A 109 -2.84 -1.56 5.76
N HIS A 110 -3.00 -0.31 5.35
CA HIS A 110 -4.19 0.13 4.62
C HIS A 110 -4.26 -0.48 3.21
N VAL A 111 -3.13 -0.68 2.53
CA VAL A 111 -3.07 -1.42 1.26
C VAL A 111 -3.53 -2.87 1.47
N ALA A 112 -3.00 -3.57 2.47
CA ALA A 112 -3.36 -4.96 2.78
C ALA A 112 -4.85 -5.11 3.11
N THR A 113 -5.40 -4.23 3.94
CA THR A 113 -6.84 -4.25 4.27
C THR A 113 -7.72 -3.92 3.06
N LYS A 114 -7.27 -3.06 2.13
CA LYS A 114 -7.98 -2.85 0.85
C LYS A 114 -8.00 -4.09 -0.03
N PHE A 115 -6.88 -4.83 -0.12
CA PHE A 115 -6.83 -6.13 -0.80
C PHE A 115 -7.85 -7.11 -0.21
N ARG A 116 -7.87 -7.24 1.13
CA ARG A 116 -8.86 -8.07 1.82
C ARG A 116 -10.29 -7.61 1.54
N ASN A 117 -10.59 -6.34 1.75
CA ASN A 117 -11.95 -5.80 1.58
C ASN A 117 -12.44 -5.95 0.13
N ARG A 118 -11.53 -5.91 -0.84
CA ARG A 118 -11.84 -6.16 -2.24
C ARG A 118 -12.18 -7.64 -2.49
N LEU A 119 -11.50 -8.58 -1.85
CA LEU A 119 -11.86 -10.02 -1.87
C LEU A 119 -13.23 -10.29 -1.24
N LEU A 120 -13.57 -9.57 -0.17
CA LEU A 120 -14.86 -9.70 0.52
C LEU A 120 -16.00 -8.92 -0.14
N SER A 121 -15.73 -8.19 -1.22
CA SER A 121 -16.72 -7.36 -1.89
C SER A 121 -17.41 -8.14 -3.00
N ASP A 122 -18.74 -8.12 -2.99
CA ASP A 122 -19.64 -8.66 -4.02
C ASP A 122 -19.82 -7.71 -5.22
N ILE A 123 -19.31 -6.47 -5.12
CA ILE A 123 -19.58 -5.40 -6.08
C ILE A 123 -19.07 -5.71 -7.50
N ALA A 124 -17.97 -6.46 -7.64
CA ALA A 124 -17.46 -6.79 -8.96
C ALA A 124 -16.66 -8.08 -8.94
N SER A 125 -16.84 -8.91 -9.97
CA SER A 125 -16.06 -10.13 -10.19
C SER A 125 -14.58 -9.80 -10.34
N MET A 126 -13.72 -10.58 -9.69
CA MET A 126 -12.27 -10.44 -9.82
C MET A 126 -11.69 -11.61 -10.61
N LYS A 127 -10.66 -11.31 -11.41
CA LYS A 127 -9.91 -12.30 -12.19
C LYS A 127 -8.42 -12.01 -12.14
N MET A 128 -7.62 -13.07 -12.17
CA MET A 128 -6.17 -13.03 -12.32
C MET A 128 -5.84 -13.78 -13.62
N GLY A 129 -5.70 -13.07 -14.73
CA GLY A 129 -5.72 -13.68 -16.06
C GLY A 129 -7.05 -14.38 -16.32
N ASP A 130 -7.01 -15.65 -16.68
CA ASP A 130 -8.20 -16.48 -16.94
C ASP A 130 -8.82 -17.08 -15.66
N TYR A 131 -8.17 -16.93 -14.50
CA TYR A 131 -8.61 -17.55 -13.25
C TYR A 131 -9.50 -16.63 -12.42
N HIS A 132 -10.58 -17.17 -11.87
CA HIS A 132 -11.48 -16.41 -10.99
C HIS A 132 -10.93 -16.31 -9.57
N VAL A 133 -11.12 -15.13 -8.95
CA VAL A 133 -10.82 -14.91 -7.54
C VAL A 133 -12.14 -14.85 -6.79
N SER A 134 -12.32 -15.75 -5.83
CA SER A 134 -13.53 -15.84 -5.03
C SER A 134 -13.23 -16.03 -3.54
N ILE A 135 -14.06 -15.42 -2.71
CA ILE A 135 -14.09 -15.65 -1.26
C ILE A 135 -14.69 -17.01 -0.91
N GLU A 136 -15.52 -17.57 -1.80
CA GLU A 136 -16.13 -18.89 -1.62
C GLU A 136 -15.09 -19.99 -1.43
N HIS A 137 -13.92 -19.85 -2.07
CA HIS A 137 -12.79 -20.77 -1.85
C HIS A 137 -12.34 -20.81 -0.38
N LEU A 138 -12.37 -19.67 0.34
CA LEU A 138 -12.05 -19.63 1.77
C LEU A 138 -13.22 -20.08 2.66
N ILE A 139 -14.46 -19.81 2.24
CA ILE A 139 -15.67 -20.31 2.94
C ILE A 139 -15.67 -21.83 2.91
N ASN A 140 -15.49 -22.42 1.72
CA ASN A 140 -15.39 -23.87 1.53
C ASN A 140 -14.27 -24.47 2.38
N LEU A 141 -13.11 -23.82 2.49
CA LEU A 141 -12.03 -24.30 3.37
C LEU A 141 -12.43 -24.30 4.85
N ILE A 142 -13.14 -23.28 5.31
CA ILE A 142 -13.63 -23.17 6.70
C ILE A 142 -14.71 -24.21 7.01
N GLU A 143 -15.53 -24.56 6.02
CA GLU A 143 -16.66 -25.47 6.20
C GLU A 143 -16.29 -26.93 5.98
N SER A 144 -15.37 -27.23 5.05
CA SER A 144 -15.01 -28.60 4.67
C SER A 144 -13.86 -29.21 5.46
N LYS A 145 -12.99 -28.39 6.07
CA LYS A 145 -11.77 -28.87 6.76
C LYS A 145 -11.81 -28.57 8.26
N ASN A 146 -11.06 -29.36 9.02
CA ASN A 146 -10.91 -29.12 10.44
C ASN A 146 -10.17 -27.81 10.69
N LYS A 147 -10.60 -27.05 11.72
CA LYS A 147 -9.98 -25.78 12.11
C LYS A 147 -8.46 -25.86 12.30
N ILE A 148 -7.95 -26.98 12.77
CA ILE A 148 -6.52 -27.21 13.01
C ILE A 148 -5.73 -27.17 11.69
N GLU A 149 -6.33 -27.60 10.58
CA GLU A 149 -5.67 -27.69 9.28
C GLU A 149 -5.53 -26.33 8.57
N HIS A 150 -6.38 -25.35 8.90
CA HIS A 150 -6.42 -24.07 8.20
C HIS A 150 -6.26 -22.85 9.13
N ASN A 151 -6.59 -22.97 10.42
CA ASN A 151 -6.49 -21.93 11.45
C ASN A 151 -7.24 -20.61 11.14
N LEU A 152 -8.27 -20.68 10.30
CA LEU A 152 -9.17 -19.56 10.02
C LEU A 152 -10.39 -19.60 10.94
N ILE A 153 -10.96 -18.43 11.19
CA ILE A 153 -12.23 -18.27 11.89
C ILE A 153 -13.21 -17.45 11.05
N LYS A 154 -14.51 -17.61 11.28
CA LYS A 154 -15.56 -16.92 10.50
C LYS A 154 -15.41 -15.39 10.48
N SER A 155 -14.84 -14.79 11.53
CA SER A 155 -14.59 -13.35 11.56
C SER A 155 -13.49 -12.90 10.58
N ASP A 156 -12.62 -13.81 10.12
CA ASP A 156 -11.59 -13.47 9.14
C ASP A 156 -12.18 -13.09 7.79
N ILE A 157 -13.28 -13.73 7.42
CA ILE A 157 -14.01 -13.46 6.18
C ILE A 157 -15.21 -12.52 6.39
N CYS A 158 -15.31 -11.87 7.55
CA CYS A 158 -16.41 -10.94 7.84
C CYS A 158 -16.18 -9.56 7.19
N PRO A 159 -17.08 -9.07 6.33
CA PRO A 159 -16.92 -7.80 5.64
C PRO A 159 -17.20 -6.56 6.52
N LYS A 160 -17.80 -6.75 7.70
CA LYS A 160 -18.19 -5.64 8.59
C LYS A 160 -16.98 -4.93 9.18
N ASP A 161 -15.95 -5.69 9.57
CA ASP A 161 -14.71 -5.12 10.08
C ASP A 161 -13.74 -4.84 8.92
N ARG A 162 -13.77 -3.62 8.42
CA ARG A 162 -12.95 -3.17 7.28
C ARG A 162 -11.50 -2.86 7.65
N GLN A 163 -11.17 -2.80 8.94
CA GLN A 163 -9.82 -2.48 9.44
C GLN A 163 -9.09 -3.71 10.01
N ASN A 164 -9.65 -4.92 9.84
CA ASN A 164 -9.08 -6.16 10.34
C ASN A 164 -7.80 -6.58 9.61
N TYR A 165 -6.68 -5.97 9.98
CA TYR A 165 -5.36 -6.34 9.46
C TYR A 165 -4.96 -7.77 9.88
N ALA A 166 -5.36 -8.22 11.08
CA ALA A 166 -5.03 -9.56 11.56
C ALA A 166 -5.59 -10.66 10.64
N SER A 167 -6.81 -10.46 10.11
CA SER A 167 -7.38 -11.34 9.09
C SER A 167 -6.53 -11.39 7.83
N CYS A 168 -6.00 -10.26 7.36
CA CYS A 168 -5.15 -10.21 6.16
C CYS A 168 -3.96 -11.18 6.29
N ARG A 169 -3.32 -11.23 7.47
CA ARG A 169 -2.23 -12.17 7.76
C ARG A 169 -2.68 -13.63 7.79
N ARG A 170 -3.86 -13.92 8.35
CA ARG A 170 -4.37 -15.29 8.46
C ARG A 170 -4.78 -15.87 7.12
N ILE A 171 -5.56 -15.13 6.33
CA ILE A 171 -6.05 -15.58 5.02
C ILE A 171 -4.93 -15.74 3.99
N SER A 172 -3.83 -14.99 4.13
CA SER A 172 -2.66 -15.08 3.24
C SER A 172 -1.51 -15.89 3.85
N SER A 173 -1.75 -16.65 4.91
CA SER A 173 -0.72 -17.48 5.55
C SER A 173 -0.25 -18.61 4.64
N GLU A 174 1.00 -19.04 4.81
CA GLU A 174 1.59 -20.15 4.02
C GLU A 174 0.73 -21.41 4.05
N LEU A 175 0.14 -21.73 5.21
CA LEU A 175 -0.76 -22.85 5.37
C LEU A 175 -1.96 -22.75 4.41
N ILE A 176 -2.61 -21.58 4.35
CA ILE A 176 -3.75 -21.35 3.44
C ILE A 176 -3.30 -21.40 1.98
N LEU A 177 -2.17 -20.79 1.64
CA LEU A 177 -1.65 -20.82 0.28
C LEU A 177 -1.35 -22.25 -0.18
N GLN A 178 -0.78 -23.09 0.69
CA GLN A 178 -0.55 -24.51 0.40
C GLN A 178 -1.87 -25.28 0.21
N LEU A 179 -2.91 -24.97 0.99
CA LEU A 179 -4.22 -25.61 0.83
C LEU A 179 -4.89 -25.20 -0.49
N LEU A 180 -4.85 -23.91 -0.84
CA LEU A 180 -5.42 -23.40 -2.08
C LEU A 180 -4.68 -23.93 -3.31
N ASN A 181 -3.35 -24.06 -3.24
CA ASN A 181 -2.55 -24.57 -4.36
C ASN A 181 -2.83 -26.06 -4.69
N LYS A 182 -3.43 -26.81 -3.75
CA LYS A 182 -3.84 -28.21 -3.99
C LYS A 182 -5.19 -28.33 -4.70
N MET A 183 -5.94 -27.24 -4.85
CA MET A 183 -7.28 -27.23 -5.45
C MET A 183 -7.22 -26.45 -6.78
N GLU A 184 -7.54 -27.13 -7.88
CA GLU A 184 -7.34 -26.59 -9.24
C GLU A 184 -8.21 -25.35 -9.52
N ASP A 185 -9.42 -25.33 -8.98
CA ASP A 185 -10.38 -24.21 -9.06
C ASP A 185 -9.94 -22.96 -8.29
N CYS A 186 -9.04 -23.12 -7.32
CA CYS A 186 -8.61 -22.06 -6.42
C CYS A 186 -7.41 -21.24 -6.92
N LYS A 187 -6.88 -21.52 -8.11
CA LYS A 187 -5.63 -20.91 -8.62
C LYS A 187 -5.66 -19.38 -8.64
N GLY A 188 -6.79 -18.77 -9.02
CA GLY A 188 -6.93 -17.32 -9.02
C GLY A 188 -6.83 -16.73 -7.60
N THR A 189 -7.56 -17.31 -6.64
CA THR A 189 -7.50 -16.90 -5.22
C THR A 189 -6.11 -17.13 -4.62
N TYR A 190 -5.44 -18.25 -4.96
CA TYR A 190 -4.06 -18.50 -4.55
C TYR A 190 -3.11 -17.39 -5.00
N ILE A 191 -3.15 -17.00 -6.28
CA ILE A 191 -2.29 -15.92 -6.81
C ILE A 191 -2.60 -14.60 -6.11
N TYR A 192 -3.88 -14.26 -5.97
CA TYR A 192 -4.32 -13.01 -5.32
C TYR A 192 -3.84 -12.90 -3.87
N LEU A 193 -3.98 -13.99 -3.08
CA LEU A 193 -3.53 -14.02 -1.69
C LEU A 193 -2.01 -14.12 -1.57
N SER A 194 -1.32 -14.72 -2.54
CA SER A 194 0.14 -14.70 -2.62
C SER A 194 0.67 -13.29 -2.80
N LEU A 195 0.03 -12.46 -3.64
CA LEU A 195 0.36 -11.04 -3.76
C LEU A 195 0.15 -10.30 -2.44
N LEU A 196 -0.97 -10.54 -1.74
CA LEU A 196 -1.20 -9.99 -0.41
C LEU A 196 -0.10 -10.40 0.58
N ARG A 197 0.32 -11.67 0.55
CA ARG A 197 1.44 -12.17 1.38
C ARG A 197 2.74 -11.43 1.05
N SER A 198 3.07 -11.27 -0.23
CA SER A 198 4.25 -10.53 -0.67
C SER A 198 4.23 -9.06 -0.21
N ILE A 199 3.07 -8.40 -0.24
CA ILE A 199 2.91 -7.03 0.28
C ILE A 199 3.22 -6.99 1.79
N ILE A 200 2.64 -7.92 2.55
CA ILE A 200 2.83 -8.00 4.01
C ILE A 200 4.31 -8.24 4.35
N THR A 201 4.93 -9.23 3.71
CA THR A 201 6.32 -9.59 3.98
C THR A 201 7.32 -8.55 3.46
N GLY A 202 7.04 -7.91 2.32
CA GLY A 202 7.93 -6.91 1.72
C GLY A 202 7.86 -5.53 2.38
N LEU A 203 6.69 -5.12 2.87
CA LEU A 203 6.46 -3.74 3.32
C LEU A 203 6.11 -3.58 4.81
N ILE A 204 5.70 -4.65 5.50
CA ILE A 204 5.21 -4.56 6.89
C ILE A 204 6.09 -5.36 7.86
N GLU A 205 6.46 -6.58 7.48
CA GLU A 205 7.34 -7.41 8.31
C GLU A 205 8.75 -6.80 8.31
N LYS A 206 9.35 -6.66 9.50
CA LYS A 206 10.68 -6.06 9.68
C LYS A 206 11.83 -7.07 9.54
N SER A 207 11.49 -8.34 9.31
CA SER A 207 12.44 -9.45 9.23
C SER A 207 13.07 -9.62 7.84
N THR A 208 12.59 -8.89 6.85
CA THR A 208 13.16 -8.82 5.51
C THR A 208 14.48 -8.06 5.61
N THR A 209 15.56 -8.82 5.78
CA THR A 209 16.91 -8.34 5.54
C THR A 209 17.07 -8.16 4.04
N ILE A 210 17.48 -6.96 3.62
CA ILE A 210 17.95 -6.69 2.25
C ILE A 210 19.36 -7.26 2.14
#